data_AF-A0A925XQD4-F1
#
_entry.id   AF-A0A925XQD4-F1
#
_cell.length_a   1.000
_cell.length_b   1.000
_cell.length_c   1.000
_cell.angle_alpha   90.00
_cell.angle_beta   90.00
_cell.angle_gamma   90.00
#
_symmetry.space_group_name_H-M   'P 1'
#
loop_
_entity.id
_entity.type
_entity.pdbx_description
1 polymer ?
#
loop_
_entity_poly.entity_id
_entity_poly.type
_entity_poly.pdbx_seq_one_letter_code
_entity_poly.pdbx_strand_id
1 'polypeptide(L)'
;MPLPRDGRIARLHSARVRLVMHSDNDVAILWIGDRSLAQQLAKNWEASSTACITVERAMPSTYVLVGYPACNARRVDGCVYIKPMVLFTESIDAQRYVYSRTAERLDGVTIWTPALDGVSGAMLWRISDEQNDDVACVLQPVAIQVAFTHNAHLRAESLTCVLELLKTSRPQ
;
A
#
# COMPACT_ATOMS: atom_id res chain seq x y z
N MET A 1 -3.99 3.15 14.06
CA MET A 1 -3.45 3.85 12.86
C MET A 1 -2.66 5.06 13.29
N PRO A 2 -1.49 5.32 12.70
CA PRO A 2 -0.72 6.52 13.01
C PRO A 2 -1.50 7.78 12.61
N LEU A 3 -1.34 8.86 13.37
CA LEU A 3 -1.88 10.20 13.10
C LEU A 3 -0.68 11.13 12.91
N PRO A 4 -0.12 11.25 11.68
CA PRO A 4 1.20 11.85 11.47
C PRO A 4 1.30 13.32 11.86
N ARG A 5 0.22 14.10 11.76
CA ARG A 5 0.22 15.53 12.14
C ARG A 5 0.15 15.72 13.65
N ASP A 6 -0.41 14.74 14.37
CA ASP A 6 -0.60 14.81 15.82
C ASP A 6 0.42 13.97 16.61
N GLY A 7 1.26 13.17 15.95
CA GLY A 7 2.22 12.26 16.60
C GLY A 7 1.59 11.15 17.44
N ARG A 8 0.29 10.85 17.23
CA ARG A 8 -0.49 9.90 18.03
C ARG A 8 -0.83 8.63 17.26
N ILE A 9 -1.33 7.62 17.98
CA ILE A 9 -1.91 6.41 17.37
C ILE A 9 -3.41 6.40 17.67
N ALA A 10 -4.22 6.47 16.63
CA ALA A 10 -5.65 6.23 16.70
C ALA A 10 -5.92 4.74 16.98
N ARG A 11 -6.66 4.45 18.05
CA ARG A 11 -7.09 3.09 18.39
C ARG A 11 -8.37 2.75 17.64
N LEU A 12 -8.30 1.69 16.82
CA LEU A 12 -9.46 1.15 16.11
C LEU A 12 -10.21 0.22 17.09
N HIS A 13 -11.19 0.77 17.81
CA HIS A 13 -11.98 -0.02 18.76
C HIS A 13 -12.91 -0.98 17.99
N SER A 14 -12.90 -2.27 18.38
CA SER A 14 -13.72 -3.36 17.81
C SER A 14 -13.80 -3.39 16.27
N ALA A 15 -12.65 -3.47 15.60
CA ALA A 15 -12.56 -3.60 14.14
C ALA A 15 -13.30 -4.82 13.57
N ARG A 16 -13.46 -5.91 14.35
CA ARG A 16 -14.04 -7.19 13.89
C ARG A 16 -15.46 -7.07 13.35
N VAL A 17 -16.31 -6.23 13.92
CA VAL A 17 -17.71 -6.06 13.47
C VAL A 17 -17.80 -5.20 12.20
N ARG A 18 -16.70 -4.58 11.79
CA ARG A 18 -16.63 -3.59 10.71
C ARG A 18 -15.70 -4.00 9.58
N LEU A 19 -15.14 -5.21 9.67
CA LEU A 19 -14.25 -5.79 8.69
C LEU A 19 -15.09 -6.57 7.68
N VAL A 20 -14.96 -6.25 6.39
CA VAL A 20 -15.56 -7.02 5.31
C VAL A 20 -14.45 -7.56 4.44
N MET A 21 -14.37 -8.89 4.36
CA MET A 21 -13.33 -9.60 3.60
C MET A 21 -13.89 -10.00 2.24
N HIS A 22 -13.05 -9.95 1.21
CA HIS A 22 -13.39 -10.52 -0.09
C HIS A 22 -13.38 -12.05 0.02
N SER A 23 -14.28 -12.74 -0.68
CA SER A 23 -14.37 -14.21 -0.68
C SER A 23 -13.13 -14.88 -1.29
N ASP A 24 -12.72 -14.37 -2.45
CA ASP A 24 -11.72 -15.02 -3.30
C ASP A 24 -10.35 -14.32 -3.34
N ASN A 25 -10.26 -13.09 -2.84
CA ASN A 25 -9.05 -12.26 -2.90
C ASN A 25 -8.60 -11.93 -1.48
N ASP A 26 -7.29 -11.83 -1.26
CA ASP A 26 -6.71 -11.50 0.05
C ASP A 26 -6.80 -9.99 0.35
N VAL A 27 -8.03 -9.48 0.37
CA VAL A 27 -8.35 -8.07 0.55
C VAL A 27 -9.51 -7.94 1.53
N ALA A 28 -9.41 -6.96 2.41
CA ALA A 28 -10.48 -6.59 3.31
C ALA A 28 -10.61 -5.07 3.41
N ILE A 29 -11.83 -4.60 3.61
CA ILE A 29 -12.12 -3.21 3.95
C ILE A 29 -12.50 -3.12 5.42
N LEU A 30 -12.16 -2.01 6.06
CA LEU A 30 -12.53 -1.72 7.44
C LEU A 30 -13.37 -0.44 7.49
N TRP A 31 -14.62 -0.57 7.92
CA TRP A 31 -15.51 0.57 8.11
C TRP A 31 -15.13 1.35 9.39
N ILE A 32 -14.80 2.63 9.22
CA ILE A 32 -14.58 3.54 10.35
C ILE A 32 -15.92 4.13 10.80
N GLY A 33 -16.64 3.40 11.63
CA GLY A 33 -17.99 3.78 12.10
C GLY A 33 -18.04 4.81 13.25
N ASP A 34 -16.89 5.27 13.78
CA ASP A 34 -16.87 6.34 14.78
C ASP A 34 -16.59 7.68 14.10
N ARG A 35 -17.52 8.63 14.23
CA ARG A 35 -17.41 9.97 13.65
C ARG A 35 -16.20 10.73 14.17
N SER A 36 -15.87 10.58 15.46
CA SER A 36 -14.72 11.28 16.05
C SER A 36 -13.41 10.77 15.45
N LEU A 37 -13.25 9.45 15.40
CA LEU A 37 -12.13 8.81 14.73
C LEU A 37 -12.05 9.17 13.24
N ALA A 38 -13.17 9.13 12.50
CA ALA A 38 -13.21 9.50 11.10
C ALA A 38 -12.74 10.95 10.87
N GLN A 39 -13.17 11.89 11.72
CA GLN A 39 -12.71 13.28 11.68
C GLN A 39 -11.22 13.40 12.00
N GLN A 40 -10.71 12.65 12.97
CA GLN A 40 -9.27 12.64 13.30
C GLN A 40 -8.44 12.11 12.14
N LEU A 41 -8.89 11.02 11.49
CA LEU A 41 -8.23 10.46 10.32
C LEU A 41 -8.25 11.47 9.17
N ALA A 42 -9.39 12.08 8.85
CA ALA A 42 -9.50 13.09 7.79
C ALA A 42 -8.62 14.33 8.04
N LYS A 43 -8.34 14.68 9.30
CA LYS A 43 -7.41 15.76 9.65
C LYS A 43 -5.94 15.37 9.47
N ASN A 44 -5.62 14.09 9.57
CA ASN A 44 -4.24 13.57 9.61
C ASN A 44 -3.81 12.89 8.32
N TRP A 45 -4.76 12.42 7.51
CA TRP A 45 -4.55 11.67 6.28
C TRP A 45 -5.28 12.34 5.14
N GLU A 46 -4.61 12.37 3.99
CA GLU A 46 -5.27 12.70 2.73
C GLU A 46 -5.86 11.42 2.14
N ALA A 47 -7.16 11.44 1.89
CA ALA A 47 -7.86 10.30 1.31
C ALA A 47 -7.75 10.38 -0.21
N SER A 48 -7.24 9.31 -0.84
CA SER A 48 -7.33 9.16 -2.30
C SER A 48 -8.77 8.85 -2.69
N SER A 49 -9.28 9.57 -3.69
CA SER A 49 -10.60 9.29 -4.26
C SER A 49 -10.61 7.93 -4.96
N THR A 50 -11.73 7.21 -4.90
CA THR A 50 -11.94 6.01 -5.71
C THR A 50 -11.92 6.31 -7.21
N ALA A 51 -12.14 7.57 -7.62
CA ALA A 51 -12.02 7.99 -9.00
C ALA A 51 -10.57 7.96 -9.53
N CYS A 52 -9.57 7.94 -8.64
CA CYS A 52 -8.16 7.82 -9.00
C CYS A 52 -7.74 6.36 -9.21
N ILE A 53 -8.59 5.40 -8.86
CA ILE A 53 -8.30 3.97 -9.02
C ILE A 53 -8.29 3.65 -10.50
N THR A 54 -7.12 3.25 -11.00
CA THR A 54 -6.97 2.84 -12.38
C THR A 54 -7.03 1.33 -12.48
N VAL A 55 -8.01 0.81 -13.21
CA VAL A 55 -8.16 -0.64 -13.46
C VAL A 55 -7.36 -1.07 -14.71
N GLU A 56 -7.09 -0.13 -15.61
CA GLU A 56 -6.35 -0.38 -16.85
C GLU A 56 -4.84 -0.39 -16.61
N ARG A 57 -4.17 -1.43 -17.13
CA ARG A 57 -2.71 -1.53 -17.12
C ARG A 57 -2.14 -1.04 -18.44
N ALA A 58 -1.38 0.06 -18.39
CA ALA A 58 -0.43 0.39 -19.44
C ALA A 58 0.80 -0.53 -19.30
N MET A 59 1.32 -1.01 -20.42
CA MET A 59 2.53 -1.83 -20.50
C MET A 59 3.44 -1.23 -21.58
N PRO A 60 4.75 -1.06 -21.33
CA PRO A 60 5.46 -1.26 -20.05
C PRO A 60 5.16 -0.12 -19.05
N SER A 61 5.27 -0.41 -17.75
CA SER A 61 5.12 0.61 -16.69
C SER A 61 5.98 0.27 -15.47
N THR A 62 6.53 1.32 -14.85
CA THR A 62 7.22 1.21 -13.56
C THR A 62 6.21 1.37 -12.43
N TYR A 63 6.36 0.58 -11.39
CA TYR A 63 5.54 0.63 -10.20
C TYR A 63 6.38 0.94 -8.97
N VAL A 64 5.76 1.56 -7.97
CA VAL A 64 6.36 1.83 -6.67
C VAL A 64 5.47 1.31 -5.54
N LEU A 65 6.09 0.61 -4.60
CA LEU A 65 5.49 0.16 -3.35
C LEU A 65 6.18 0.87 -2.20
N VAL A 66 5.40 1.46 -1.30
CA VAL A 66 5.90 1.99 -0.02
C VAL A 66 5.33 1.17 1.11
N GLY A 67 6.20 0.58 1.92
CA GLY A 67 5.82 -0.31 3.00
C GLY A 67 6.65 -0.08 4.27
N TYR A 68 6.21 -0.72 5.35
CA TYR A 68 6.86 -0.67 6.65
C TYR A 68 7.25 -2.09 7.09
N PRO A 69 8.34 -2.65 6.55
CA PRO A 69 8.78 -3.99 6.92
C PRO A 69 8.94 -4.15 8.43
N ALA A 70 8.46 -5.25 8.99
CA ALA A 70 8.54 -5.54 10.42
C ALA A 70 10.00 -5.56 10.92
N CYS A 71 10.93 -6.01 10.09
CA CYS A 71 12.37 -5.99 10.40
C CYS A 71 12.96 -4.58 10.54
N ASN A 72 12.29 -3.55 10.00
CA ASN A 72 12.67 -2.15 10.17
C ASN A 72 12.01 -1.49 11.39
N ALA A 73 11.14 -2.21 12.11
CA ALA A 73 10.46 -1.70 13.29
C ALA A 73 11.34 -1.86 14.54
N ARG A 74 11.31 -0.84 15.41
CA ARG A 74 11.97 -0.82 16.71
C ARG A 74 11.01 -0.27 17.75
N ARG A 75 11.00 -0.86 18.94
CA ARG A 75 10.26 -0.33 20.08
C ARG A 75 11.25 0.29 21.08
N VAL A 76 11.10 1.58 21.34
CA VAL A 76 11.96 2.34 22.27
C VAL A 76 11.04 3.24 23.10
N ASP A 77 11.19 3.19 24.43
CA ASP A 77 10.42 4.03 25.39
C ASP A 77 8.89 4.01 25.20
N GLY A 78 8.35 2.83 24.86
CA GLY A 78 6.91 2.66 24.62
C GLY A 78 6.43 3.15 23.25
N CYS A 79 7.30 3.77 22.45
CA CYS A 79 7.06 4.20 21.08
C CYS A 79 7.52 3.14 20.07
N VAL A 80 6.85 3.08 18.92
CA VAL A 80 7.24 2.23 17.79
C VAL A 80 7.77 3.12 16.68
N TYR A 81 9.02 2.91 16.30
CA TYR A 81 9.70 3.58 15.20
C TYR A 81 9.86 2.60 14.06
N ILE A 82 9.46 2.97 12.84
CA ILE A 82 9.59 2.10 11.68
C ILE A 82 10.15 2.90 10.52
N LYS A 83 11.26 2.41 9.94
CA LYS A 83 11.82 3.01 8.71
C LYS A 83 11.06 2.46 7.50
N PRO A 84 10.44 3.31 6.67
CA PRO A 84 9.78 2.86 5.45
C PRO A 84 10.80 2.30 4.46
N MET A 85 10.34 1.41 3.60
CA MET A 85 11.05 0.94 2.42
C MET A 85 10.27 1.40 1.18
N VAL A 86 11.01 1.86 0.17
CA VAL A 86 10.48 2.15 -1.17
C VAL A 86 11.05 1.10 -2.12
N LEU A 87 10.17 0.41 -2.83
CA LEU A 87 10.52 -0.59 -3.84
C LEU A 87 10.00 -0.13 -5.20
N PHE A 88 10.91 0.03 -6.16
CA PHE A 88 10.56 0.19 -7.57
C PHE A 88 10.56 -1.18 -8.24
N THR A 89 9.55 -1.46 -9.05
CA THR A 89 9.35 -2.78 -9.67
C THR A 89 8.66 -2.67 -11.02
N GLU A 90 8.80 -3.73 -11.81
CA GLU A 90 8.10 -3.94 -13.08
C GLU A 90 7.10 -5.09 -12.94
N SER A 91 6.08 -5.13 -13.79
CA SER A 91 5.12 -6.24 -13.83
C SER A 91 5.69 -7.44 -14.59
N ILE A 92 5.51 -8.63 -14.02
CA ILE A 92 5.71 -9.91 -14.70
C ILE A 92 4.42 -10.31 -15.42
N ASP A 93 3.28 -10.17 -14.73
CA ASP A 93 1.95 -10.44 -15.28
C ASP A 93 0.85 -9.65 -14.54
N ALA A 94 -0.40 -10.08 -14.69
CA ALA A 94 -1.60 -9.50 -14.10
C ALA A 94 -1.62 -9.44 -12.55
N GLN A 95 -0.77 -10.16 -11.83
CA GLN A 95 -0.75 -10.14 -10.36
C GLN A 95 0.66 -10.12 -9.77
N ARG A 96 1.68 -10.42 -10.57
CA ARG A 96 3.06 -10.58 -10.11
C ARG A 96 3.95 -9.46 -10.61
N TYR A 97 4.85 -9.02 -9.75
CA TYR A 97 5.81 -7.96 -10.01
C TYR A 97 7.20 -8.40 -9.55
N VAL A 98 8.23 -7.94 -10.25
CA VAL A 98 9.62 -8.33 -10.00
C VAL A 98 10.04 -7.98 -8.56
N TYR A 99 10.62 -8.94 -7.85
CA TYR A 99 11.14 -8.67 -6.52
C TYR A 99 12.45 -9.40 -6.31
N SER A 100 13.50 -8.62 -6.08
CA SER A 100 14.82 -9.09 -5.68
C SER A 100 15.18 -8.56 -4.30
N ARG A 101 15.86 -9.39 -3.51
CA ARG A 101 16.47 -8.95 -2.25
C ARG A 101 17.79 -8.22 -2.45
N THR A 102 18.25 -8.07 -3.69
CA THR A 102 19.48 -7.38 -4.02
C THR A 102 19.21 -6.32 -5.07
N ALA A 103 19.77 -5.12 -4.85
CA ALA A 103 19.86 -4.09 -5.86
C ALA A 103 21.30 -3.61 -5.96
N GLU A 104 21.73 -3.17 -7.13
CA GLU A 104 23.04 -2.56 -7.31
C GLU A 104 22.89 -1.05 -7.21
N ARG A 105 23.68 -0.43 -6.34
CA ARG A 105 23.79 1.03 -6.28
C ARG A 105 24.62 1.54 -7.48
N LEU A 106 24.52 2.83 -7.76
CA LEU A 106 25.30 3.50 -8.82
C LEU A 106 26.82 3.38 -8.65
N ASP A 107 27.29 3.07 -7.43
CA ASP A 107 28.70 2.82 -7.10
C ASP A 107 29.11 1.35 -7.23
N GLY A 108 28.24 0.48 -7.77
CA GLY A 108 28.48 -0.95 -7.94
C GLY A 108 28.28 -1.79 -6.67
N VAL A 109 27.90 -1.17 -5.54
CA VAL A 109 27.69 -1.89 -4.29
C VAL A 109 26.33 -2.59 -4.30
N THR A 110 26.34 -3.90 -4.09
CA THR A 110 25.11 -4.66 -3.84
C THR A 110 24.53 -4.29 -2.49
N ILE A 111 23.33 -3.72 -2.49
CA ILE A 111 22.52 -3.50 -1.30
C ILE A 111 21.45 -4.55 -1.16
N TRP A 112 21.13 -4.87 0.08
CA TRP A 112 20.10 -5.84 0.41
C TRP A 112 18.77 -5.15 0.73
N THR A 113 17.74 -5.47 -0.06
CA THR A 113 16.36 -5.10 0.24
C THR A 113 15.87 -5.96 1.41
N PRO A 114 15.19 -5.38 2.41
CA PRO A 114 14.64 -6.16 3.52
C PRO A 114 13.60 -7.18 3.02
N ALA A 115 13.36 -8.19 3.86
CA ALA A 115 12.19 -9.04 3.69
C ALA A 115 10.92 -8.19 3.82
N LEU A 116 9.87 -8.54 3.07
CA LEU A 116 8.62 -7.78 3.03
C LEU A 116 7.61 -8.23 4.10
N ASP A 117 8.08 -8.91 5.15
CA ASP A 117 7.23 -9.29 6.28
C ASP A 117 6.58 -8.04 6.90
N GLY A 118 5.25 -8.05 7.04
CA GLY A 118 4.48 -6.92 7.55
C GLY A 118 4.17 -5.82 6.52
N VAL A 119 4.54 -6.01 5.25
CA VAL A 119 4.20 -5.07 4.16
C VAL A 119 2.81 -5.33 3.55
N SER A 120 2.21 -6.50 3.78
CA SER A 120 0.88 -6.85 3.27
C SER A 120 -0.16 -5.77 3.59
N GLY A 121 -0.95 -5.40 2.58
CA GLY A 121 -1.88 -4.26 2.63
C GLY A 121 -1.30 -2.95 2.09
N ALA A 122 0.00 -2.89 1.78
CA ALA A 122 0.60 -1.71 1.15
C ALA A 122 0.08 -1.50 -0.28
N MET A 123 -0.20 -0.24 -0.62
CA MET A 123 -0.66 0.15 -1.95
C MET A 123 0.50 0.14 -2.95
N LEU A 124 0.29 -0.53 -4.08
CA LEU A 124 1.15 -0.46 -5.24
C LEU A 124 0.66 0.66 -6.16
N TRP A 125 1.58 1.54 -6.55
CA TRP A 125 1.31 2.70 -7.39
C TRP A 125 2.00 2.52 -8.73
N ARG A 126 1.31 2.80 -9.83
CA ARG A 126 1.93 2.98 -11.14
C ARG A 126 2.51 4.38 -11.23
N ILE A 127 3.72 4.49 -11.76
CA ILE A 127 4.35 5.73 -12.16
C ILE A 127 3.86 6.05 -13.57
N SER A 128 3.16 7.17 -13.72
CA SER A 128 2.69 7.68 -15.01
C SER A 128 3.44 8.97 -15.32
N ASP A 129 4.10 9.02 -16.47
CA ASP A 129 4.65 10.26 -17.01
C ASP A 129 3.48 11.07 -17.59
N GLU A 130 3.08 12.15 -16.92
CA GLU A 130 2.17 13.12 -17.53
C GLU A 130 2.98 14.15 -18.32
N GLN A 131 2.65 14.34 -19.59
CA GLN A 131 3.20 15.40 -20.44
C GLN A 131 2.49 16.75 -20.18
N ASN A 132 2.37 17.16 -18.93
CA ASN A 132 1.98 18.53 -18.59
C ASN A 132 3.15 19.21 -17.89
N ASP A 133 3.53 20.39 -18.39
CA ASP A 133 4.83 21.06 -18.13
C ASP A 133 5.17 21.33 -16.65
N ASP A 134 4.20 21.20 -15.73
CA ASP A 134 4.37 21.48 -14.29
C ASP A 134 4.46 20.23 -13.38
N VAL A 135 4.10 19.03 -13.86
CA VAL A 135 4.09 17.79 -13.04
C VAL A 135 4.87 16.69 -13.74
N ALA A 136 6.09 16.43 -13.27
CA ALA A 136 6.97 15.45 -13.89
C ALA A 136 6.48 13.99 -13.77
N CYS A 137 5.61 13.67 -12.79
CA CYS A 137 5.16 12.30 -12.54
C CYS A 137 3.88 12.25 -11.70
N VAL A 138 2.95 11.37 -12.07
CA VAL A 138 1.73 11.07 -11.32
C VAL A 138 1.75 9.63 -10.83
N LEU A 139 1.46 9.44 -9.53
CA LEU A 139 1.30 8.12 -8.92
C LEU A 139 -0.17 7.70 -8.94
N GLN A 140 -0.46 6.59 -9.60
CA GLN A 140 -1.82 6.05 -9.74
C GLN A 140 -1.95 4.75 -8.94
N PRO A 141 -2.91 4.62 -8.01
CA PRO A 141 -3.11 3.40 -7.25
C PRO A 141 -3.65 2.30 -8.17
N VAL A 142 -3.02 1.12 -8.16
CA VAL A 142 -3.36 0.02 -9.08
C VAL A 142 -3.62 -1.33 -8.39
N ALA A 143 -2.96 -1.61 -7.27
CA ALA A 143 -3.08 -2.91 -6.59
C ALA A 143 -2.70 -2.81 -5.11
N ILE A 144 -3.05 -3.84 -4.33
CA ILE A 144 -2.63 -3.99 -2.93
C ILE A 144 -1.69 -5.19 -2.82
N GLN A 145 -0.51 -5.01 -2.25
CA GLN A 145 0.43 -6.11 -2.04
C GLN A 145 -0.12 -7.08 -0.99
N VAL A 146 -0.13 -8.38 -1.32
CA VAL A 146 -0.69 -9.42 -0.46
C VAL A 146 0.34 -10.48 -0.06
N ALA A 147 1.21 -10.87 -0.99
CA ALA A 147 2.23 -11.89 -0.75
C ALA A 147 3.54 -11.58 -1.47
N PHE A 148 4.59 -12.33 -1.16
CA PHE A 148 5.87 -12.26 -1.87
C PHE A 148 6.60 -13.61 -1.80
N THR A 149 7.48 -13.83 -2.78
CA THR A 149 8.47 -14.92 -2.81
C THR A 149 9.84 -14.27 -2.98
N HIS A 150 10.75 -14.52 -2.04
CA HIS A 150 12.10 -13.94 -2.09
C HIS A 150 12.81 -14.24 -3.41
N ASN A 151 13.44 -13.22 -3.98
CA ASN A 151 14.22 -13.32 -5.23
C ASN A 151 13.41 -13.85 -6.42
N ALA A 152 12.10 -13.63 -6.43
CA ALA A 152 11.24 -13.99 -7.53
C ALA A 152 10.24 -12.87 -7.82
N HIS A 153 9.21 -12.74 -7.00
CA HIS A 153 8.12 -11.79 -7.24
C HIS A 153 7.39 -11.40 -5.96
N LEU A 154 6.77 -10.22 -5.98
CA LEU A 154 5.66 -9.89 -5.10
C LEU A 154 4.34 -10.16 -5.84
N ARG A 155 3.30 -10.49 -5.07
CA ARG A 155 1.92 -10.65 -5.58
C ARG A 155 1.06 -9.52 -5.03
N ALA A 156 0.23 -8.93 -5.89
CA ALA A 156 -0.71 -7.90 -5.51
C ALA A 156 -2.09 -8.15 -6.13
N GLU A 157 -3.14 -7.82 -5.40
CA GLU A 157 -4.53 -7.92 -5.86
C GLU A 157 -4.97 -6.61 -6.50
N SER A 158 -5.71 -6.72 -7.62
CA SER A 158 -6.26 -5.55 -8.32
C SER A 158 -7.21 -4.77 -7.42
N LEU A 159 -7.20 -3.45 -7.52
CA LEU A 159 -8.17 -2.61 -6.82
C LEU A 159 -9.63 -2.82 -7.29
N THR A 160 -9.86 -3.56 -8.38
CA THR A 160 -11.21 -4.02 -8.76
C THR A 160 -11.90 -4.75 -7.61
N CYS A 161 -11.20 -5.63 -6.88
CA CYS A 161 -11.79 -6.36 -5.76
C CYS A 161 -12.19 -5.43 -4.60
N VAL A 162 -11.47 -4.32 -4.41
CA VAL A 162 -11.84 -3.27 -3.43
C VAL A 162 -13.12 -2.57 -3.87
N LEU A 163 -13.24 -2.24 -5.16
CA LEU A 163 -14.46 -1.62 -5.71
C LEU A 163 -15.68 -2.56 -5.60
N GLU A 164 -15.49 -3.85 -5.81
CA GLU A 164 -16.53 -4.88 -5.63
C GLU A 164 -16.96 -5.00 -4.16
N LEU A 165 -16.00 -5.04 -3.24
CA LEU A 165 -16.27 -4.98 -1.81
C LEU A 165 -17.09 -3.73 -1.47
N LEU A 166 -16.66 -2.53 -1.88
CA LEU A 166 -17.36 -1.28 -1.57
C LEU A 166 -18.80 -1.23 -2.09
N LYS A 167 -19.12 -1.92 -3.19
CA LYS A 167 -20.49 -2.02 -3.72
C LYS A 167 -21.38 -2.95 -2.89
N THR A 168 -20.83 -4.05 -2.41
CA THR A 168 -21.58 -5.12 -1.71
C THR A 168 -21.68 -4.92 -0.21
N SER A 169 -20.87 -4.02 0.36
CA SER A 169 -20.64 -3.91 1.80
C SER A 169 -21.11 -2.61 2.44
N ARG A 170 -21.79 -1.71 1.71
CA ARG A 170 -22.25 -0.43 2.27
C ARG A 170 -23.10 -0.71 3.51
N PRO A 171 -22.72 -0.21 4.70
CA PRO A 171 -23.56 -0.32 5.87
C PRO A 171 -24.87 0.43 5.62
N GLN A 172 -26.01 -0.21 5.92
CA GLN A 172 -27.32 0.43 5.97
C GLN A 172 -27.37 1.51 7.06
#